data_AF-A0A1U7PQG6-F1
#
_entry.id   AF-A0A1U7PQG6-F1
#
_cell.length_a   1.000
_cell.length_b   1.000
_cell.length_c   1.000
_cell.angle_alpha   90.00
_cell.angle_beta   90.00
_cell.angle_gamma   90.00
#
_symmetry.space_group_name_H-M   'P 1'
#
loop_
_entity.id
_entity.type
_entity.pdbx_description
1 polymer ?
#
loop_
_entity_poly.entity_id
_entity_poly.type
_entity_poly.pdbx_seq_one_letter_code
_entity_poly.pdbx_strand_id
1 'polypeptide(L)'
;MLFVMISILVFSAPFIWTLVTAIDYKKGKRDQIAWKLPGILLILLTLGSLLIQIYLFNKYGFPIFQTTLETIISLAIPLIVAGVVLLANLLTTFTVGRQMEKSVHDPKTVNYIALGFAAALLANSLVAAPTGKKIAFAASIDQAMANTENADAEEFSVVLVSSERGCLRYNASCRSAPYSNQFFVKNHSGETKEVQVKIRALSGSNKEMKVIDSRIMTLKPNELRLLETEETSSDSSVWNQYSFETDHRTVSHQHMVRFRDPS
;
A
#
# COMPACT_ATOMS: atom_id res chain seq x y z
N MET A 1 2.48 -7.90 -5.77
CA MET A 1 1.25 -8.68 -5.42
C MET A 1 1.48 -9.71 -4.33
N LEU A 2 2.57 -10.50 -4.36
CA LEU A 2 2.86 -11.52 -3.34
C LEU A 2 2.80 -11.01 -1.89
N PHE A 3 3.51 -9.90 -1.58
CA PHE A 3 3.52 -9.33 -0.23
C PHE A 3 2.13 -8.92 0.27
N VAL A 4 1.30 -8.35 -0.61
CA VAL A 4 -0.09 -7.99 -0.29
C VAL A 4 -0.90 -9.23 0.10
N MET A 5 -0.79 -10.31 -0.68
CA MET A 5 -1.48 -11.56 -0.39
C MET A 5 -1.01 -12.17 0.94
N ILE A 6 0.30 -12.19 1.18
CA ILE A 6 0.86 -12.71 2.44
C ILE A 6 0.36 -11.89 3.63
N SER A 7 0.39 -10.56 3.54
CA SER A 7 -0.12 -9.69 4.61
C SER A 7 -1.60 -9.97 4.89
N ILE A 8 -2.44 -10.08 3.86
CA ILE A 8 -3.86 -10.41 4.02
C ILE A 8 -4.04 -11.77 4.70
N LEU A 9 -3.33 -12.80 4.26
CA LEU A 9 -3.43 -14.14 4.86
C LEU A 9 -3.05 -14.15 6.34
N VAL A 10 -1.97 -13.44 6.71
CA VAL A 10 -1.52 -13.31 8.10
C VAL A 10 -2.58 -12.61 8.96
N PHE A 11 -3.16 -11.50 8.46
CA PHE A 11 -4.20 -10.77 9.18
C PHE A 11 -5.57 -11.47 9.19
N SER A 12 -5.82 -12.39 8.26
CA SER A 12 -7.00 -13.27 8.29
C SER A 12 -6.90 -14.39 9.32
N ALA A 13 -5.69 -14.78 9.77
CA ALA A 13 -5.50 -15.91 10.67
C ALA A 13 -6.27 -15.80 12.01
N PRO A 14 -6.30 -14.65 12.72
CA PRO A 14 -7.13 -14.50 13.92
C PRO A 14 -8.62 -14.75 13.67
N PHE A 15 -9.15 -14.29 12.54
CA PHE A 15 -10.56 -14.44 12.19
C PHE A 15 -10.88 -15.88 11.82
N ILE A 16 -10.04 -16.53 11.00
CA ILE A 16 -10.17 -17.95 10.66
C ILE A 16 -10.11 -18.80 11.92
N TRP A 17 -9.16 -18.52 12.83
CA TRP A 17 -9.06 -19.23 14.11
C TRP A 17 -10.34 -19.09 14.91
N THR A 18 -10.87 -17.87 15.07
CA THR A 18 -12.13 -17.65 15.78
C THR A 18 -13.28 -18.41 15.13
N LEU A 19 -13.39 -18.40 13.79
CA LEU A 19 -14.41 -19.14 13.04
C LEU A 19 -14.32 -20.65 13.26
N VAL A 20 -13.12 -21.24 13.17
CA VAL A 20 -12.91 -22.67 13.42
C VAL A 20 -13.35 -23.04 14.84
N THR A 21 -12.99 -22.23 15.84
CA THR A 21 -13.40 -22.52 17.23
C THR A 21 -14.89 -22.36 17.46
N ALA A 22 -15.56 -21.46 16.75
CA ALA A 22 -17.02 -21.32 16.79
C ALA A 22 -17.73 -22.53 16.14
N ILE A 23 -17.18 -23.07 15.05
CA ILE A 23 -17.70 -24.30 14.41
C ILE A 23 -17.54 -25.50 15.34
N ASP A 24 -16.37 -25.64 15.97
CA ASP A 24 -16.10 -26.75 16.91
C ASP A 24 -16.99 -26.68 18.16
N TYR A 25 -17.24 -25.48 18.68
CA TYR A 25 -18.21 -25.26 19.77
C TYR A 25 -19.62 -25.72 19.36
N LYS A 26 -20.10 -25.32 18.17
CA LYS A 26 -21.40 -25.79 17.66
C LYS A 26 -21.47 -27.30 17.45
N LYS A 27 -20.34 -27.95 17.13
CA LYS A 27 -20.25 -29.41 16.96
C LYS A 27 -20.07 -30.16 18.30
N GLY A 28 -20.08 -29.46 19.44
CA GLY A 28 -19.86 -30.07 20.75
C GLY A 28 -18.43 -30.57 20.98
N LYS A 29 -17.47 -30.15 20.16
CA LYS A 29 -16.05 -30.54 20.29
C LYS A 29 -15.29 -29.67 21.29
N ARG A 30 -15.88 -28.57 21.74
CA ARG A 30 -15.30 -27.60 22.69
C ARG A 30 -16.39 -27.00 23.58
N ASP A 31 -16.00 -26.64 24.81
CA ASP A 31 -16.91 -26.04 25.80
C ASP A 31 -17.10 -24.54 25.63
N GLN A 32 -16.18 -23.85 24.94
CA GLN A 32 -16.26 -22.41 24.72
C GLN A 32 -15.54 -21.96 23.44
N ILE A 33 -15.98 -20.83 22.91
CA ILE A 33 -15.36 -20.15 21.77
C ILE A 33 -14.10 -19.43 22.24
N ALA A 34 -12.95 -19.74 21.65
CA ALA A 34 -11.69 -19.12 22.02
C ALA A 34 -11.49 -17.82 21.24
N TRP A 35 -11.91 -16.69 21.82
CA TRP A 35 -11.78 -15.37 21.19
C TRP A 35 -10.61 -14.53 21.74
N LYS A 36 -10.16 -14.80 22.97
CA LYS A 36 -9.10 -14.03 23.64
C LYS A 36 -7.75 -14.13 22.93
N LEU A 37 -7.31 -15.36 22.63
CA LEU A 37 -6.02 -15.61 21.96
C LEU A 37 -5.98 -15.03 20.53
N PRO A 38 -7.00 -15.26 19.67
CA PRO A 38 -7.07 -14.57 18.38
C PRO A 38 -7.08 -13.04 18.52
N GLY A 39 -7.79 -12.48 19.51
CA GLY A 39 -7.80 -11.05 19.77
C GLY A 39 -6.40 -10.50 20.11
N ILE A 40 -5.66 -11.18 20.98
CA ILE A 40 -4.27 -10.83 21.31
C ILE A 40 -3.39 -10.90 20.06
N LEU A 41 -3.52 -11.96 19.25
CA LEU A 41 -2.77 -12.09 18.01
C LEU A 41 -3.05 -10.92 17.05
N LEU A 42 -4.31 -10.52 16.88
CA LEU A 42 -4.68 -9.38 16.03
C LEU A 42 -4.05 -8.07 16.52
N ILE A 43 -4.01 -7.84 17.83
CA ILE A 43 -3.35 -6.67 18.43
C ILE A 43 -1.84 -6.70 18.13
N LEU A 44 -1.18 -7.84 18.34
CA LEU A 44 0.25 -8.00 18.06
C LEU A 44 0.57 -7.79 16.57
N LEU A 45 -0.26 -8.31 15.67
CA LEU A 45 -0.10 -8.09 14.24
C LEU A 45 -0.26 -6.60 13.87
N THR A 46 -1.22 -5.91 14.48
CA THR A 46 -1.43 -4.47 14.24
C THR A 46 -0.25 -3.64 14.76
N LEU A 47 0.28 -3.96 15.95
CA LEU A 47 1.48 -3.31 16.49
C LEU A 47 2.71 -3.58 15.65
N GLY A 48 2.94 -4.83 15.24
CA GLY A 48 4.03 -5.20 14.34
C GLY A 48 3.93 -4.46 13.00
N SER A 49 2.72 -4.34 12.46
CA SER A 49 2.45 -3.55 11.27
C SER A 49 2.80 -2.07 11.48
N LEU A 50 2.42 -1.47 12.61
CA LEU A 50 2.78 -0.08 12.91
C LEU A 50 4.29 0.12 12.99
N LEU A 51 5.03 -0.82 13.60
CA LEU A 51 6.50 -0.77 13.64
C LEU A 51 7.10 -0.84 12.23
N ILE A 52 6.57 -1.69 11.36
CA ILE A 52 6.97 -1.74 9.94
C ILE A 52 6.69 -0.39 9.27
N GLN A 53 5.53 0.21 9.50
CA GLN A 53 5.20 1.51 8.93
C GLN A 53 6.16 2.62 9.38
N ILE A 54 6.53 2.64 10.66
CA ILE A 54 7.53 3.58 11.20
C ILE A 54 8.90 3.35 10.56
N TYR A 55 9.32 2.10 10.42
CA TYR A 55 10.56 1.77 9.72
C TYR A 55 10.56 2.27 8.27
N LEU A 56 9.47 2.02 7.53
CA LEU A 56 9.34 2.43 6.14
C LEU A 56 9.24 3.95 5.99
N PHE A 57 8.63 4.64 6.95
CA PHE A 57 8.63 6.10 7.01
C PHE A 57 10.05 6.65 7.21
N ASN A 58 10.80 6.10 8.17
CA ASN A 58 12.16 6.57 8.47
C ASN A 58 13.16 6.27 7.35
N LYS A 59 13.05 5.11 6.69
CA LYS A 59 14.02 4.68 5.67
C LYS A 59 13.70 5.22 4.27
N TYR A 60 12.43 5.24 3.88
CA TYR A 60 12.00 5.56 2.51
C TYR A 60 11.10 6.80 2.42
N GLY A 61 10.77 7.44 3.55
CA GLY A 61 9.87 8.60 3.58
C GLY A 61 8.39 8.26 3.37
N PHE A 62 7.99 6.98 3.44
CA PHE A 62 6.61 6.59 3.15
C PHE A 62 5.64 7.06 4.23
N PRO A 63 4.58 7.84 3.93
CA PRO A 63 3.56 8.23 4.90
C PRO A 63 3.05 7.02 5.67
N ILE A 64 2.93 7.14 6.99
CA ILE A 64 2.51 6.05 7.88
C ILE A 64 1.07 5.60 7.56
N PHE A 65 0.19 6.56 7.33
CA PHE A 65 -1.22 6.32 7.05
C PHE A 65 -1.51 6.31 5.55
N GLN A 66 -2.65 5.70 5.21
CA GLN A 66 -3.21 5.79 3.86
C GLN A 66 -3.73 7.20 3.58
N THR A 67 -3.99 7.46 2.30
CA THR A 67 -4.62 8.72 1.88
C THR A 67 -6.03 8.86 2.45
N THR A 68 -6.54 10.08 2.53
CA THR A 68 -7.94 10.32 2.94
C THR A 68 -8.91 9.55 2.04
N LEU A 69 -8.67 9.53 0.72
CA LEU A 69 -9.50 8.83 -0.25
C LEU A 69 -9.40 7.31 -0.09
N GLU A 70 -8.20 6.76 0.06
CA GLU A 70 -7.99 5.33 0.32
C GLU A 70 -8.64 4.88 1.64
N THR A 71 -8.55 5.72 2.67
CA THR A 71 -9.18 5.48 3.98
C THR A 71 -10.70 5.48 3.85
N ILE A 72 -11.27 6.46 3.15
CA ILE A 72 -12.72 6.53 2.87
C ILE A 72 -13.18 5.27 2.13
N ILE A 73 -12.47 4.86 1.06
CA ILE A 73 -12.81 3.65 0.30
C ILE A 73 -12.71 2.40 1.19
N SER A 74 -11.64 2.30 1.98
CA SER A 74 -11.37 1.18 2.87
C SER A 74 -12.38 1.05 4.02
N LEU A 75 -13.02 2.16 4.42
CA LEU A 75 -14.12 2.21 5.38
C LEU A 75 -15.48 1.94 4.72
N ALA A 76 -15.72 2.53 3.55
CA ALA A 76 -17.01 2.47 2.86
C ALA A 76 -17.36 1.04 2.44
N ILE A 77 -16.41 0.28 1.89
CA ILE A 77 -16.65 -1.08 1.39
C ILE A 77 -17.14 -2.01 2.52
N PRO A 78 -16.42 -2.17 3.66
CA PRO A 78 -16.91 -2.99 4.77
C PRO A 78 -18.25 -2.50 5.32
N LEU A 79 -18.46 -1.18 5.40
CA LEU A 79 -19.68 -0.59 5.95
C LEU A 79 -20.90 -0.87 5.06
N ILE A 80 -20.76 -0.77 3.73
CA ILE A 80 -21.82 -1.10 2.78
C ILE A 80 -22.12 -2.59 2.84
N VAL A 81 -21.10 -3.45 2.81
CA VAL A 81 -21.28 -4.91 2.86
C VAL A 81 -21.97 -5.33 4.16
N ALA A 82 -21.50 -4.84 5.30
CA ALA A 82 -22.14 -5.08 6.59
C ALA A 82 -23.55 -4.50 6.65
N GLY A 83 -23.75 -3.29 6.12
CA GLY A 83 -25.04 -2.59 6.08
C GLY A 83 -26.08 -3.38 5.29
N VAL A 84 -25.74 -3.94 4.13
CA VAL A 84 -26.64 -4.79 3.34
C VAL A 84 -27.03 -6.05 4.12
N VAL A 85 -26.07 -6.73 4.75
CA VAL A 85 -26.34 -7.93 5.55
C VAL A 85 -27.23 -7.61 6.76
N LEU A 86 -26.93 -6.52 7.47
CA LEU A 86 -27.71 -6.09 8.64
C LEU A 86 -29.12 -5.63 8.24
N LEU A 87 -29.28 -4.93 7.11
CA LEU A 87 -30.58 -4.53 6.59
C LEU A 87 -31.41 -5.75 6.18
N ALA A 88 -30.81 -6.71 5.46
CA ALA A 88 -31.46 -7.97 5.10
C ALA A 88 -31.87 -8.76 6.36
N ASN A 89 -31.00 -8.82 7.37
CA ASN A 89 -31.31 -9.44 8.66
C ASN A 89 -32.49 -8.75 9.36
N LEU A 90 -32.51 -7.41 9.36
CA LEU A 90 -33.58 -6.61 9.95
C LEU A 90 -34.92 -6.84 9.24
N LEU A 91 -34.94 -6.80 7.90
CA LEU A 91 -36.13 -7.07 7.10
C LEU A 91 -36.66 -8.48 7.34
N THR A 92 -35.79 -9.49 7.28
CA THR A 92 -36.16 -10.90 7.51
C THR A 92 -36.72 -11.11 8.91
N THR A 93 -36.13 -10.47 9.92
CA THR A 93 -36.60 -10.52 11.31
C THR A 93 -37.98 -9.91 11.46
N PHE A 94 -38.27 -8.82 10.75
CA PHE A 94 -39.55 -8.12 10.81
C PHE A 94 -40.66 -8.85 10.02
N THR A 95 -40.35 -9.41 8.85
CA THR A 95 -41.35 -10.03 7.96
C THR A 95 -41.73 -11.44 8.38
N VAL A 96 -40.77 -12.29 8.74
CA VAL A 96 -41.03 -13.72 8.99
C VAL A 96 -40.31 -14.25 10.24
N GLY A 97 -39.19 -13.64 10.62
CA GLY A 97 -38.29 -14.15 11.65
C GLY A 97 -38.86 -14.16 13.07
N ARG A 98 -39.91 -13.39 13.38
CA ARG A 98 -40.61 -13.46 14.69
C ARG A 98 -41.35 -14.78 14.89
N GLN A 99 -41.69 -15.49 13.81
CA GLN A 99 -42.44 -16.76 13.84
C GLN A 99 -41.56 -17.98 13.56
N MET A 100 -40.28 -17.77 13.23
CA MET A 100 -39.34 -18.85 12.93
C MET A 100 -38.64 -19.37 14.18
N GLU A 101 -38.34 -20.67 14.20
CA GLU A 101 -37.46 -21.22 15.22
C GLU A 101 -36.05 -20.61 15.14
N LYS A 102 -35.39 -20.45 16.29
CA LYS A 102 -34.01 -19.93 16.39
C LYS A 102 -32.98 -20.79 15.65
N SER A 103 -33.30 -22.05 15.39
CA SER A 103 -32.51 -22.97 14.56
C SER A 103 -32.45 -22.51 13.10
N VAL A 104 -33.49 -21.82 12.62
CA VAL A 104 -33.64 -21.34 11.24
C VAL A 104 -33.18 -19.88 11.12
N HIS A 105 -33.55 -19.02 12.09
CA HIS A 105 -33.15 -17.61 12.09
C HIS A 105 -32.82 -17.12 13.50
N ASP A 106 -31.55 -16.81 13.76
CA ASP A 106 -31.12 -16.10 14.97
C ASP A 106 -30.49 -14.74 14.60
N PRO A 107 -31.24 -13.63 14.75
CA PRO A 107 -30.76 -12.31 14.34
C PRO A 107 -29.54 -11.85 15.14
N LYS A 108 -29.35 -12.33 16.39
CA LYS A 108 -28.17 -11.99 17.18
C LYS A 108 -26.92 -12.63 16.59
N THR A 109 -26.99 -13.92 16.28
CA THR A 109 -25.89 -14.65 15.64
C THR A 109 -25.53 -14.03 14.29
N VAL A 110 -26.53 -13.68 13.46
CA VAL A 110 -26.30 -13.01 12.17
C VAL A 110 -25.59 -11.66 12.36
N ASN A 111 -26.00 -10.85 13.33
CA ASN A 111 -25.36 -9.57 13.63
C ASN A 111 -23.89 -9.75 14.08
N TYR A 112 -23.59 -10.73 14.93
CA TYR A 112 -22.22 -11.01 15.36
C TYR A 112 -21.34 -11.48 14.20
N ILE A 113 -21.86 -12.33 13.30
CA ILE A 113 -21.14 -12.76 12.11
C ILE A 113 -20.88 -11.57 11.18
N ALA A 114 -21.90 -10.73 10.93
CA ALA A 114 -21.77 -9.54 10.10
C ALA A 114 -20.71 -8.57 10.66
N LEU A 115 -20.74 -8.32 11.97
CA LEU A 115 -19.77 -7.47 12.64
C LEU A 115 -18.36 -8.05 12.59
N GLY A 116 -18.21 -9.35 12.85
CA GLY A 116 -16.92 -10.05 12.77
C GLY A 116 -16.34 -10.02 11.36
N PHE A 117 -17.17 -10.21 10.34
CA PHE A 117 -16.77 -10.11 8.94
C PHE A 117 -16.38 -8.67 8.56
N ALA A 118 -17.15 -7.67 8.98
CA ALA A 118 -16.81 -6.26 8.78
C ALA A 118 -15.47 -5.89 9.42
N ALA A 119 -15.23 -6.33 10.65
CA ALA A 119 -13.96 -6.14 11.34
C ALA A 119 -12.79 -6.82 10.61
N ALA A 120 -12.99 -8.01 10.06
CA ALA A 120 -11.99 -8.70 9.25
C ALA A 120 -11.66 -7.93 7.97
N LEU A 121 -12.68 -7.42 7.27
CA LEU A 121 -12.47 -6.61 6.07
C LEU A 121 -11.74 -5.30 6.41
N LEU A 122 -12.10 -4.62 7.50
CA LEU A 122 -11.44 -3.41 7.97
C LEU A 122 -9.96 -3.64 8.33
N ALA A 123 -9.67 -4.69 9.09
CA ALA A 123 -8.29 -5.04 9.42
C ALA A 123 -7.45 -5.31 8.16
N ASN A 124 -8.05 -5.97 7.16
CA ASN A 124 -7.38 -6.23 5.89
C ASN A 124 -7.22 -4.97 5.02
N SER A 125 -8.23 -4.12 4.91
CA SER A 125 -8.21 -2.94 4.05
C SER A 125 -7.36 -1.80 4.61
N LEU A 126 -7.41 -1.57 5.92
CA LEU A 126 -6.73 -0.45 6.59
C LEU A 126 -5.32 -0.77 7.08
N VAL A 127 -5.02 -2.05 7.34
CA VAL A 127 -3.74 -2.46 7.94
C VAL A 127 -2.97 -3.40 7.02
N ALA A 128 -3.54 -4.56 6.72
CA ALA A 128 -2.82 -5.63 6.02
C ALA A 128 -2.42 -5.24 4.59
N ALA A 129 -3.39 -4.80 3.79
CA ALA A 129 -3.18 -4.44 2.40
C ALA A 129 -2.21 -3.25 2.22
N PRO A 130 -2.38 -2.10 2.90
CA PRO A 130 -1.41 -1.00 2.79
C PRO A 130 -0.02 -1.38 3.28
N THR A 131 0.11 -2.23 4.31
CA THR A 131 1.42 -2.74 4.75
C THR A 131 2.08 -3.59 3.69
N GLY A 132 1.37 -4.57 3.13
CA GLY A 132 1.90 -5.40 2.05
C GLY A 132 2.25 -4.60 0.79
N LYS A 133 1.48 -3.54 0.47
CA LYS A 133 1.78 -2.65 -0.66
C LYS A 133 3.08 -1.87 -0.44
N LYS A 134 3.27 -1.30 0.76
CA LYS A 134 4.49 -0.55 1.07
C LYS A 134 5.74 -1.42 1.12
N ILE A 135 5.63 -2.64 1.66
CA ILE A 135 6.74 -3.62 1.62
C ILE A 135 7.07 -3.99 0.17
N ALA A 136 6.05 -4.27 -0.65
CA ALA A 136 6.27 -4.59 -2.06
C ALA A 136 6.97 -3.44 -2.79
N PHE A 137 6.57 -2.21 -2.51
CA PHE A 137 7.17 -1.03 -3.11
C PHE A 137 8.61 -0.81 -2.64
N ALA A 138 8.88 -0.95 -1.34
CA ALA A 138 10.24 -0.92 -0.78
C ALA A 138 11.14 -1.98 -1.44
N ALA A 139 10.63 -3.19 -1.67
CA ALA A 139 11.38 -4.24 -2.36
C ALA A 139 11.71 -3.88 -3.81
N SER A 140 10.80 -3.23 -4.54
CA SER A 140 11.06 -2.73 -5.89
C SER A 140 12.14 -1.65 -5.90
N ILE A 141 12.14 -0.77 -4.90
CA ILE A 141 13.18 0.24 -4.72
C ILE A 141 14.53 -0.42 -4.46
N ASP A 142 14.60 -1.34 -3.49
CA ASP A 142 15.85 -2.04 -3.14
C ASP A 142 16.41 -2.82 -4.34
N GLN A 143 15.54 -3.45 -5.13
CA GLN A 143 15.95 -4.14 -6.35
C GLN A 143 16.47 -3.17 -7.43
N ALA A 144 15.80 -2.03 -7.62
CA ALA A 144 16.26 -1.00 -8.55
C ALA A 144 17.63 -0.45 -8.13
N MET A 145 17.86 -0.25 -6.83
CA MET A 145 19.16 0.18 -6.30
C MET A 145 20.25 -0.86 -6.49
N ALA A 146 19.99 -2.14 -6.17
CA ALA A 146 20.98 -3.21 -6.35
C ALA A 146 21.41 -3.38 -7.81
N ASN A 147 20.49 -3.13 -8.76
CA ASN A 147 20.82 -3.14 -10.19
C ASN A 147 21.71 -1.94 -10.61
N THR A 148 21.81 -0.92 -9.77
CA THR A 148 22.65 0.27 -9.99
C THR A 148 23.89 0.34 -9.10
N GLU A 149 24.05 -0.52 -8.09
CA GLU A 149 25.21 -0.56 -7.17
C GLU A 149 26.56 -0.89 -7.85
N ASN A 150 26.56 -1.29 -9.13
CA ASN A 150 27.81 -1.27 -9.92
C ASN A 150 28.34 0.18 -10.18
N ALA A 151 27.63 1.22 -9.70
CA ALA A 151 28.00 2.63 -9.75
C ALA A 151 28.47 3.20 -8.38
N ASP A 152 28.85 2.34 -7.42
CA ASP A 152 29.30 2.70 -6.05
C ASP A 152 30.48 3.70 -5.95
N ALA A 153 31.02 4.19 -7.08
CA ALA A 153 31.98 5.28 -7.11
C ALA A 153 31.33 6.69 -7.05
N GLU A 154 30.02 6.81 -7.26
CA GLU A 154 29.33 8.11 -7.33
C GLU A 154 28.69 8.51 -5.99
N GLU A 155 28.88 9.78 -5.58
CA GLU A 155 28.35 10.34 -4.31
C GLU A 155 26.81 10.31 -4.23
N PHE A 156 26.16 10.33 -5.40
CA PHE A 156 24.72 10.22 -5.54
C PHE A 156 24.37 9.20 -6.62
N SER A 157 23.31 8.43 -6.41
CA SER A 157 22.76 7.53 -7.44
C SER A 157 21.33 7.89 -7.76
N VAL A 158 20.97 7.89 -9.05
CA VAL A 158 19.61 8.16 -9.54
C VAL A 158 19.07 6.93 -10.27
N VAL A 159 17.96 6.40 -9.80
CA VAL A 159 17.41 5.11 -10.26
C VAL A 159 15.97 5.27 -10.76
N LEU A 160 15.64 4.60 -11.86
CA LEU A 160 14.27 4.44 -12.34
C LEU A 160 13.65 3.21 -11.68
N VAL A 161 12.66 3.40 -10.82
CA VAL A 161 11.98 2.32 -10.09
C VAL A 161 10.80 1.78 -10.90
N SER A 162 10.04 2.66 -11.55
CA SER A 162 8.86 2.28 -12.34
C SER A 162 8.60 3.25 -13.48
N SER A 163 8.07 2.71 -14.58
CA SER A 163 7.52 3.47 -15.71
C SER A 163 6.26 2.74 -16.18
N GLU A 164 5.12 3.12 -15.61
CA GLU A 164 3.84 2.45 -15.78
C GLU A 164 2.74 3.42 -16.22
N ARG A 165 1.73 2.92 -16.93
CA ARG A 165 0.55 3.72 -17.28
C ARG A 165 -0.47 3.65 -16.14
N GLY A 166 -0.93 4.81 -15.67
CA GLY A 166 -2.00 4.94 -14.68
C GLY A 166 -3.37 4.52 -15.23
N CYS A 167 -3.56 3.23 -15.49
CA CYS A 167 -4.80 2.70 -16.04
C CYS A 167 -5.68 2.09 -14.96
N LEU A 168 -6.56 2.89 -14.38
CA LEU A 168 -7.54 2.45 -13.37
C LEU A 168 -9.00 2.46 -13.86
N ARG A 169 -9.27 2.69 -15.16
CA ARG A 169 -10.65 2.71 -15.70
C ARG A 169 -10.92 1.68 -16.79
N TYR A 170 -12.11 1.10 -16.70
CA TYR A 170 -12.72 0.03 -17.49
C TYR A 170 -12.88 0.31 -19.01
N ASN A 171 -12.42 1.45 -19.54
CA ASN A 171 -12.62 1.80 -20.95
C ASN A 171 -11.37 1.51 -21.80
N ALA A 172 -11.61 0.70 -22.82
CA ALA A 172 -10.71 0.20 -23.83
C ALA A 172 -9.95 1.31 -24.58
N SER A 173 -8.82 1.72 -24.03
CA SER A 173 -7.51 1.66 -24.68
C SER A 173 -6.55 2.51 -23.85
N CYS A 174 -5.72 1.85 -23.05
CA CYS A 174 -4.58 2.46 -22.38
C CYS A 174 -3.50 2.96 -23.36
N ARG A 175 -3.84 3.22 -24.62
CA ARG A 175 -2.89 3.59 -25.68
C ARG A 175 -2.49 5.06 -25.57
N SER A 176 -3.40 5.93 -25.12
CA SER A 176 -3.19 7.38 -25.01
C SER A 176 -2.87 7.88 -23.60
N ALA A 177 -2.89 7.01 -22.59
CA ALA A 177 -2.49 7.41 -21.23
C ALA A 177 -0.96 7.58 -21.17
N PRO A 178 -0.47 8.69 -20.58
CA PRO A 178 0.95 8.87 -20.37
C PRO A 178 1.50 7.81 -19.40
N TYR A 179 2.80 7.58 -19.48
CA TYR A 179 3.55 6.77 -18.52
C TYR A 179 4.01 7.66 -17.37
N SER A 180 3.66 7.27 -16.16
CA SER A 180 4.12 7.87 -14.92
C SER A 180 5.47 7.24 -14.55
N ASN A 181 6.51 8.06 -14.42
CA ASN A 181 7.86 7.60 -14.13
C ASN A 181 8.23 7.91 -12.68
N GLN A 182 8.76 6.93 -11.97
CA GLN A 182 9.19 7.04 -10.57
C GLN A 182 10.71 6.97 -10.50
N PHE A 183 11.34 8.12 -10.29
CA PHE A 183 12.78 8.21 -10.09
C PHE A 183 13.10 8.45 -8.62
N PHE A 184 14.11 7.76 -8.11
CA PHE A 184 14.62 7.97 -6.76
C PHE A 184 16.07 8.41 -6.82
N VAL A 185 16.47 9.25 -5.86
CA VAL A 185 17.86 9.66 -5.66
C VAL A 185 18.33 9.23 -4.28
N LYS A 186 19.53 8.63 -4.23
CA LYS A 186 20.21 8.23 -3.00
C LYS A 186 21.41 9.12 -2.76
N ASN A 187 21.57 9.58 -1.52
CA ASN A 187 22.80 10.22 -1.05
C ASN A 187 23.68 9.15 -0.38
N HIS A 188 24.84 8.83 -0.95
CA HIS A 188 25.80 7.91 -0.34
C HIS A 188 26.85 8.63 0.52
N SER A 189 26.83 9.96 0.54
CA SER A 189 27.72 10.73 1.41
C SER A 189 27.35 10.57 2.88
N GLY A 190 28.33 10.77 3.75
CA GLY A 190 28.14 10.83 5.20
C GLY A 190 27.53 12.14 5.70
N GLU A 191 27.19 13.06 4.80
CA GLU A 191 26.75 14.42 5.13
C GLU A 191 25.37 14.73 4.54
N THR A 192 24.69 15.72 5.12
CA THR A 192 23.46 16.25 4.52
C THR A 192 23.85 17.17 3.38
N LYS A 193 23.25 17.02 2.20
CA LYS A 193 23.53 17.84 1.01
C LYS A 193 22.24 18.36 0.39
N GLU A 194 22.28 19.54 -0.21
CA GLU A 194 21.22 20.00 -1.10
C GLU A 194 21.54 19.58 -2.52
N VAL A 195 20.59 18.91 -3.19
CA VAL A 195 20.81 18.23 -4.46
C VAL A 195 19.75 18.66 -5.47
N GLN A 196 20.21 18.94 -6.68
CA GLN A 196 19.39 19.12 -7.86
C GLN A 196 19.85 18.16 -8.95
N VAL A 197 18.92 17.41 -9.53
CA VAL A 197 19.19 16.39 -10.53
C VAL A 197 18.50 16.75 -11.82
N LYS A 198 19.24 16.76 -12.92
CA LYS A 198 18.69 16.85 -14.27
C LYS A 198 18.55 15.46 -14.86
N ILE A 199 17.34 15.06 -15.23
CA ILE A 199 17.05 13.75 -15.83
C ILE A 199 16.77 13.91 -17.32
N ARG A 200 17.37 13.05 -18.13
CA ARG A 200 17.03 12.82 -19.54
C ARG A 200 16.45 11.42 -19.70
N ALA A 201 15.15 11.33 -19.95
CA ALA A 201 14.43 10.07 -20.14
C ALA A 201 14.50 9.62 -21.61
N LEU A 202 14.85 8.35 -21.82
CA LEU A 202 15.05 7.75 -23.14
C LEU A 202 14.08 6.59 -23.39
N SER A 203 13.59 6.50 -24.62
CA SER A 203 12.77 5.39 -25.09
C SER A 203 13.60 4.11 -25.29
N GLY A 204 12.94 2.98 -25.57
CA GLY A 204 13.63 1.73 -25.93
C GLY A 204 14.47 1.80 -27.22
N SER A 205 14.30 2.86 -28.04
CA SER A 205 15.15 3.15 -29.20
C SER A 205 16.22 4.20 -28.92
N ASN A 206 16.51 4.50 -27.65
CA ASN A 206 17.40 5.57 -27.20
C ASN A 206 17.04 6.97 -27.70
N LYS A 207 15.77 7.19 -28.07
CA LYS A 207 15.29 8.53 -28.43
C LYS A 207 14.98 9.30 -27.16
N GLU A 208 15.49 10.52 -27.07
CA GLU A 208 15.10 11.46 -26.01
C GLU A 208 13.60 11.73 -26.08
N MET A 209 12.93 11.48 -24.96
CA MET A 209 11.50 11.76 -24.81
C MET A 209 11.29 13.05 -24.03
N LYS A 210 12.08 13.24 -22.95
CA LYS A 210 11.92 14.36 -22.05
C LYS A 210 13.20 14.64 -21.28
N VAL A 211 13.44 15.92 -21.03
CA VAL A 211 14.48 16.40 -20.11
C VAL A 211 13.80 17.26 -19.06
N ILE A 212 14.05 16.98 -17.79
CA ILE A 212 13.44 17.69 -16.67
C ILE A 212 14.44 17.87 -15.54
N ASP A 213 14.39 19.04 -14.91
CA ASP A 213 15.17 19.35 -13.72
C ASP A 213 14.32 19.04 -12.47
N SER A 214 14.94 18.43 -11.46
CA SER A 214 14.34 18.29 -10.15
C SER A 214 14.26 19.64 -9.45
N ARG A 215 13.37 19.73 -8.47
CA ARG A 215 13.45 20.74 -7.42
C ARG A 215 14.73 20.52 -6.62
N ILE A 216 15.22 21.57 -5.95
CA ILE A 216 16.32 21.43 -5.00
C ILE A 216 15.78 20.68 -3.78
N MET A 217 16.41 19.56 -3.44
CA MET A 217 16.00 18.70 -2.33
C MET A 217 17.15 18.57 -1.33
N THR A 218 16.85 18.63 -0.04
CA THR A 218 17.82 18.30 1.01
C THR A 218 17.79 16.80 1.26
N LEU A 219 18.93 16.12 1.12
CA LEU A 219 19.11 14.69 1.38
C LEU A 219 20.06 14.48 2.55
N LYS A 220 19.60 13.79 3.59
CA LYS A 220 20.40 13.35 4.74
C LYS A 220 21.40 12.26 4.32
N PRO A 221 22.40 11.95 5.17
CA PRO A 221 23.32 10.85 4.93
C PRO A 221 22.55 9.55 4.72
N ASN A 222 22.89 8.81 3.66
CA ASN A 222 22.24 7.54 3.30
C ASN A 222 20.72 7.63 3.07
N GLU A 223 20.18 8.82 2.85
CA GLU A 223 18.76 9.00 2.55
C GLU A 223 18.47 8.66 1.08
N LEU A 224 17.35 7.97 0.87
CA LEU A 224 16.79 7.68 -0.43
C LEU A 224 15.41 8.34 -0.52
N ARG A 225 15.21 9.17 -1.54
CA ARG A 225 13.98 9.95 -1.69
C ARG A 225 13.48 9.97 -3.13
N LEU A 226 12.16 10.04 -3.31
CA LEU A 226 11.56 10.28 -4.62
C LEU A 226 12.07 11.61 -5.16
N LEU A 227 12.46 11.61 -6.43
CA LEU A 227 12.93 12.81 -7.11
C LEU A 227 11.73 13.70 -7.47
N GLU A 228 11.63 14.82 -6.76
CA GLU A 228 10.57 15.80 -6.91
C GLU A 228 10.90 16.77 -8.06
N THR A 229 9.97 16.94 -8.99
CA THR A 229 10.02 17.87 -10.14
C THR A 229 8.84 18.84 -10.06
N GLU A 230 8.72 19.73 -11.05
CA GLU A 230 7.53 20.57 -11.20
C GLU A 230 6.25 19.77 -11.47
N GLU A 231 6.37 18.62 -12.12
CA GLU A 231 5.26 17.73 -12.49
C GLU A 231 4.96 16.66 -11.44
N THR A 232 5.73 16.62 -10.36
CA THR A 232 5.55 15.58 -9.35
C THR A 232 4.15 15.63 -8.79
N SER A 233 3.43 14.52 -8.97
CA SER A 233 2.19 14.30 -8.26
C SER A 233 2.53 14.02 -6.81
N SER A 234 2.17 14.96 -5.95
CA SER A 234 2.15 14.78 -4.49
C SER A 234 0.92 13.96 -4.06
N ASP A 235 0.55 12.92 -4.83
CA ASP A 235 -0.46 11.97 -4.38
C ASP A 235 0.02 11.43 -3.04
N SER A 236 -0.86 11.52 -2.05
CA SER A 236 -0.61 10.96 -0.73
C SER A 236 -0.31 9.45 -0.74
N SER A 237 -0.63 8.75 -1.84
CA SER A 237 -0.32 7.35 -2.04
C SER A 237 1.05 7.18 -2.72
N VAL A 238 2.02 6.62 -1.99
CA VAL A 238 3.42 6.47 -2.43
C VAL A 238 3.54 5.79 -3.80
N TRP A 239 2.72 4.79 -4.08
CA TRP A 239 2.77 4.06 -5.35
C TRP A 239 2.08 4.80 -6.51
N ASN A 240 1.30 5.84 -6.22
CA ASN A 240 0.74 6.73 -7.24
C ASN A 240 1.58 8.00 -7.44
N GLN A 241 2.55 8.27 -6.55
CA GLN A 241 3.50 9.35 -6.74
C GLN A 241 4.34 9.04 -7.97
N TYR A 242 4.66 10.08 -8.73
CA TYR A 242 5.57 9.97 -9.86
C TYR A 242 6.39 11.24 -9.95
N SER A 243 7.61 11.11 -10.44
CA SER A 243 8.50 12.25 -10.66
C SER A 243 7.97 13.11 -11.81
N PHE A 244 7.66 12.50 -12.96
CA PHE A 244 7.12 13.17 -14.15
C PHE A 244 6.52 12.16 -15.15
N GLU A 245 5.80 12.66 -16.15
CA GLU A 245 5.13 11.85 -17.17
C GLU A 245 5.81 11.88 -18.56
N THR A 246 5.72 10.77 -19.30
CA THR A 246 6.20 10.62 -20.69
C THR A 246 5.19 9.93 -21.59
N ASP A 247 5.20 10.21 -22.90
CA ASP A 247 4.26 9.60 -23.86
C ASP A 247 4.50 8.10 -24.07
N HIS A 248 5.77 7.69 -23.97
CA HIS A 248 6.20 6.30 -24.08
C HIS A 248 6.92 5.85 -22.82
N ARG A 249 7.02 4.52 -22.65
CA ARG A 249 7.71 3.90 -21.52
C ARG A 249 9.18 4.33 -21.50
N THR A 250 9.64 4.82 -20.37
CA THR A 250 11.06 5.07 -20.14
C THR A 250 11.75 3.74 -19.90
N VAL A 251 12.77 3.44 -20.72
CA VAL A 251 13.55 2.20 -20.64
C VAL A 251 14.94 2.47 -20.06
N SER A 252 15.51 3.62 -20.39
CA SER A 252 16.81 4.06 -19.89
C SER A 252 16.79 5.56 -19.60
N HIS A 253 17.77 6.02 -18.84
CA HIS A 253 17.91 7.42 -18.48
C HIS A 253 19.38 7.83 -18.44
N GLN A 254 19.62 9.12 -18.64
CA GLN A 254 20.87 9.79 -18.31
C GLN A 254 20.56 10.83 -17.24
N HIS A 255 21.52 11.13 -16.38
CA HIS A 255 21.34 12.11 -15.33
C HIS A 255 22.60 12.95 -15.10
N MET A 256 22.41 14.15 -14.55
CA MET A 256 23.49 15.02 -14.10
C MET A 256 23.09 15.56 -12.73
N VAL A 257 23.98 15.42 -11.75
CA VAL A 257 23.74 15.85 -10.37
C VAL A 257 24.51 17.14 -10.09
N ARG A 258 23.85 18.09 -9.44
CA ARG A 258 24.46 19.29 -8.85
C ARG A 258 24.16 19.27 -7.36
N PHE A 259 25.15 19.51 -6.52
CA PHE A 259 24.97 19.50 -5.08
C PHE A 259 25.79 20.61 -4.41
N ARG A 260 25.35 20.99 -3.20
CA ARG A 260 26.05 21.92 -2.32
C ARG A 260 25.79 21.57 -0.86
N ASP A 261 26.62 22.11 0.02
CA ASP A 261 26.39 22.02 1.47
C ASP A 261 25.15 22.85 1.85
N PRO A 262 24.31 22.35 2.77
CA PRO A 262 23.14 23.09 3.25
C PRO A 262 23.60 24.34 3.99
N SER A 263 23.01 25.48 3.61
CA SER A 263 23.26 26.80 4.22
C SER A 263 22.56 26.98 5.55
#